data_AF-A0A7X6TQ98-F1
#
_entry.id   AF-A0A7X6TQ98-F1
#
_cell.length_a   1.000
_cell.length_b   1.000
_cell.length_c   1.000
_cell.angle_alpha   90.00
_cell.angle_beta   90.00
_cell.angle_gamma   90.00
#
_symmetry.space_group_name_H-M   'P 1'
#
loop_
_entity.id
_entity.type
_entity.pdbx_description
1 polymer ?
#
loop_
_entity_poly.entity_id
_entity_poly.type
_entity_poly.pdbx_seq_one_letter_code
_entity_poly.pdbx_strand_id
1 'polypeptide(L)'
;MKHEWRKHEKGLYIPKQKAELIEVPEHKFLMLNGKGNPNDEDFSERIGVLYSLAYDVRMMPRKGYTPEGYFEYTVYPLEGLWDLT
;
A
#
# COMPACT_ATOMS: atom_id res chain seq x y z
N MET A 1 4.83 17.47 -8.75
CA MET A 1 4.31 17.53 -7.36
C MET A 1 4.11 16.10 -6.87
N LYS A 2 4.46 15.80 -5.62
CA LYS A 2 4.28 14.48 -5.01
C LYS A 2 2.78 14.14 -4.90
N HIS A 3 2.37 12.96 -5.38
CA HIS A 3 1.03 12.43 -5.20
C HIS A 3 0.80 12.00 -3.75
N GLU A 4 -0.31 12.44 -3.18
CA GLU A 4 -0.67 12.14 -1.79
C GLU A 4 -2.09 11.58 -1.75
N TRP A 5 -2.23 10.27 -1.55
CA TRP A 5 -3.51 9.56 -1.52
C TRP A 5 -4.48 10.18 -0.50
N ARG A 6 -3.99 10.64 0.66
CA ARG A 6 -4.78 11.37 1.69
C ARG A 6 -5.49 12.61 1.17
N LYS A 7 -4.96 13.23 0.10
CA LYS A 7 -5.52 14.45 -0.50
C LYS A 7 -6.42 14.12 -1.69
N HIS A 8 -6.03 13.15 -2.51
CA HIS A 8 -6.66 12.89 -3.81
C HIS A 8 -7.69 11.74 -3.77
N GLU A 9 -7.56 10.81 -2.82
CA GLU A 9 -8.34 9.56 -2.76
C GLU A 9 -9.08 9.44 -1.41
N LYS A 10 -9.61 10.56 -0.92
CA LYS A 10 -10.27 10.64 0.40
C LYS A 10 -11.43 9.66 0.56
N GLY A 11 -12.19 9.40 -0.50
CA GLY A 11 -13.32 8.47 -0.47
C GLY A 11 -12.91 7.01 -0.22
N LEU A 12 -11.66 6.65 -0.55
CA LEU A 12 -11.14 5.30 -0.31
C LEU A 12 -10.46 5.19 1.06
N TYR A 13 -9.68 6.22 1.43
CA TYR A 13 -8.76 6.11 2.57
C TYR A 13 -9.11 6.95 3.79
N ILE A 14 -10.06 7.88 3.68
CA ILE A 14 -10.50 8.77 4.77
C ILE A 14 -12.03 8.71 4.88
N PRO A 15 -12.62 7.52 5.12
CA PRO A 15 -14.06 7.37 5.22
C PRO A 15 -14.61 8.08 6.47
N LYS A 16 -15.89 8.44 6.43
CA LYS A 16 -16.63 8.92 7.61
C LYS A 16 -17.03 7.72 8.49
N GLN A 17 -17.41 7.99 9.74
CA GLN A 17 -18.01 6.97 10.63
C GLN A 17 -19.47 6.67 10.25
N LYS A 18 -19.69 6.36 8.98
CA LYS A 18 -21.00 6.04 8.41
C LYS A 18 -20.77 5.08 7.25
N ALA A 19 -21.54 3.99 7.22
CA ALA A 19 -21.52 3.06 6.11
C ALA A 19 -21.97 3.75 4.81
N GLU A 20 -21.21 3.53 3.75
CA GLU A 20 -21.49 4.07 2.42
C GLU A 20 -21.08 3.06 1.35
N LEU A 21 -21.81 3.09 0.22
CA LEU A 21 -21.43 2.31 -0.96
C LEU A 21 -20.35 3.09 -1.71
N ILE A 22 -19.24 2.42 -2.03
CA ILE A 22 -18.13 2.99 -2.78
C ILE A 22 -17.80 2.12 -3.99
N GLU A 23 -17.20 2.73 -5.00
CA GLU A 23 -16.55 2.03 -6.10
C GLU A 23 -15.04 2.08 -5.86
N VAL A 24 -14.41 0.91 -5.83
CA VAL A 24 -12.96 0.77 -5.70
C VAL A 24 -12.40 0.46 -7.10
N PRO A 25 -11.63 1.36 -7.71
CA PRO A 25 -11.08 1.12 -9.04
C PRO A 25 -9.96 0.07 -9.00
N GLU A 26 -9.51 -0.36 -10.18
CA GLU A 26 -8.35 -1.25 -10.26
C GLU A 26 -7.07 -0.53 -9.76
N HIS A 27 -6.29 -1.23 -8.94
CA HIS A 27 -5.04 -0.75 -8.39
C HIS A 27 -3.94 -1.80 -8.55
N LYS A 28 -2.68 -1.34 -8.51
CA LYS A 28 -1.50 -2.20 -8.52
C LYS A 28 -0.97 -2.36 -7.10
N PHE A 29 -0.77 -3.61 -6.67
CA PHE A 29 -0.32 -3.93 -5.31
C PHE A 29 0.95 -4.77 -5.31
N LEU A 30 1.80 -4.52 -4.32
CA LEU A 30 2.75 -5.53 -3.84
C LEU A 30 1.98 -6.40 -2.84
N MET A 31 1.98 -7.71 -3.03
CA MET A 31 1.24 -8.65 -2.19
C MET A 31 2.13 -9.81 -1.76
N LEU A 32 1.96 -10.23 -0.52
CA LEU A 32 2.50 -11.47 0.02
C LEU A 32 1.36 -12.26 0.62
N ASN A 33 1.17 -13.48 0.14
CA ASN A 33 0.20 -14.40 0.71
C ASN A 33 0.79 -15.07 1.96
N GLY A 34 -0.08 -15.48 2.86
CA GLY A 34 0.28 -16.44 3.87
C GLY A 34 -0.84 -16.69 4.86
N LYS A 35 -0.48 -17.33 5.97
CA LYS A 35 -1.41 -17.85 6.97
C LYS A 35 -0.77 -17.80 8.34
N GLY A 36 -1.60 -17.88 9.37
CA GLY A 36 -1.16 -17.90 10.77
C GLY A 36 -1.70 -16.72 11.56
N ASN A 37 -1.19 -16.56 12.76
CA ASN A 37 -1.61 -15.50 13.68
C ASN A 37 -0.88 -14.19 13.31
N PRO A 38 -1.58 -13.06 13.09
CA PRO A 38 -0.94 -11.77 12.83
C PRO A 38 -0.02 -11.27 13.96
N ASN A 39 -0.12 -11.87 15.15
CA ASN A 39 0.74 -11.53 16.28
C ASN A 39 2.08 -12.28 16.27
N ASP A 40 2.26 -13.23 15.35
CA ASP A 40 3.50 -14.01 15.24
C ASP A 40 4.54 -13.28 14.38
N GLU A 41 5.81 -13.62 14.59
CA GLU A 41 6.96 -12.97 13.94
C GLU A 41 6.89 -13.02 12.40
N ASP A 42 6.44 -14.14 11.83
CA ASP A 42 6.29 -14.33 10.39
C ASP A 42 5.41 -13.25 9.72
N PHE A 43 4.34 -12.79 10.39
CA PHE A 43 3.49 -11.72 9.84
C PHE A 43 4.24 -10.37 9.81
N SER A 44 4.98 -10.07 10.88
CA SER A 44 5.82 -8.86 10.97
C SER A 44 6.93 -8.86 9.92
N GLU A 45 7.60 -10.00 9.70
CA GLU A 45 8.63 -10.15 8.68
C GLU A 45 8.10 -9.89 7.27
N ARG A 46 6.92 -10.46 6.93
CA ARG A 46 6.26 -10.21 5.63
C ARG A 46 5.92 -8.74 5.43
N ILE A 47 5.41 -8.06 6.46
CA ILE A 47 5.19 -6.61 6.41
C ILE A 47 6.51 -5.87 6.18
N GLY A 48 7.59 -6.29 6.84
CA GLY A 48 8.93 -5.75 6.66
C GLY A 48 9.40 -5.82 5.20
N VAL A 49 9.19 -6.96 4.54
CA VAL A 49 9.48 -7.14 3.11
C VAL A 49 8.66 -6.18 2.25
N LEU A 50 7.34 -6.08 2.47
CA LEU A 50 6.47 -5.18 1.71
C LEU A 50 6.93 -3.71 1.81
N TYR A 51 7.24 -3.25 3.02
CA TYR A 51 7.72 -1.88 3.22
C TYR A 51 9.10 -1.64 2.64
N SER A 52 10.02 -2.61 2.74
CA SER A 52 11.33 -2.52 2.10
C SER A 52 11.18 -2.27 0.60
N LEU A 53 10.36 -3.08 -0.08
CA LEU A 53 10.10 -2.93 -1.52
C LEU A 53 9.40 -1.60 -1.86
N ALA A 54 8.38 -1.22 -1.10
CA ALA A 54 7.64 0.02 -1.34
C ALA A 54 8.52 1.27 -1.20
N TYR A 55 9.40 1.30 -0.20
CA TYR A 55 10.34 2.41 -0.02
C TYR A 55 11.46 2.40 -1.04
N ASP A 56 11.94 1.24 -1.48
CA ASP A 56 12.94 1.16 -2.54
C ASP A 56 12.43 1.78 -3.85
N VAL A 57 11.19 1.50 -4.24
CA VAL A 57 10.54 2.14 -5.41
C VAL A 57 10.42 3.65 -5.21
N ARG A 58 9.90 4.10 -4.06
CA ARG A 58 9.76 5.54 -3.74
C ARG A 58 11.10 6.28 -3.76
N MET A 59 12.19 5.59 -3.44
CA MET A 59 13.53 6.17 -3.35
C MET A 59 14.31 6.12 -4.67
N MET A 60 13.79 5.49 -5.72
CA MET A 60 14.42 5.42 -7.05
C MET A 60 14.89 6.79 -7.59
N PRO A 61 14.11 7.89 -7.52
CA PRO A 61 14.57 9.20 -7.98
C PRO A 61 15.86 9.68 -7.29
N ARG A 62 16.02 9.37 -5.99
CA ARG A 62 17.23 9.72 -5.24
C ARG A 62 18.43 8.86 -5.63
N LYS A 63 18.19 7.68 -6.21
CA LYS A 63 19.21 6.78 -6.76
C LYS A 63 19.55 7.13 -8.23
N GLY A 64 18.93 8.16 -8.81
CA GLY A 64 19.26 8.69 -10.14
C GLY A 64 18.61 7.94 -11.31
N TYR A 65 17.63 7.08 -11.06
CA TYR A 65 16.87 6.38 -12.11
C TYR A 65 15.40 6.25 -11.74
N THR A 66 14.52 6.12 -12.74
CA THR A 66 13.09 5.83 -12.56
C THR A 66 12.57 5.09 -13.79
N PRO A 67 11.67 4.11 -13.64
CA PRO A 67 11.03 3.48 -14.79
C PRO A 67 10.11 4.48 -15.53
N GLU A 68 9.76 4.15 -16.77
CA GLU A 68 8.75 4.90 -17.52
C GLU A 68 7.41 4.93 -16.78
N GLY A 69 6.76 6.10 -16.76
CA GLY A 69 5.49 6.30 -16.05
C GLY A 69 5.62 6.45 -14.53
N TYR A 70 6.84 6.49 -13.97
CA TYR A 70 7.02 6.80 -12.56
C TYR A 70 6.51 8.21 -12.22
N PHE A 71 5.84 8.32 -11.07
CA PHE A 71 5.50 9.58 -10.44
C PHE A 71 5.90 9.50 -8.96
N GLU A 72 6.27 10.63 -8.36
CA GLU A 72 6.58 10.67 -6.94
C GLU A 72 5.28 10.56 -6.13
N TYR A 73 5.24 9.68 -5.12
CA TYR A 73 4.07 9.46 -4.27
C TYR A 73 4.45 9.22 -2.80
N THR A 74 3.48 9.38 -1.90
CA THR A 74 3.59 8.87 -0.53
C THR A 74 3.23 7.39 -0.47
N VAL A 75 4.06 6.59 0.21
CA VAL A 75 3.73 5.18 0.50
C VAL A 75 2.32 5.08 1.09
N TYR A 76 1.54 4.16 0.53
CA TYR A 76 0.16 3.88 0.91
C TYR A 76 0.10 3.19 2.27
N PRO A 77 -1.06 3.22 2.97
CA PRO A 77 -1.21 2.45 4.21
C PRO A 77 -1.05 0.95 3.92
N LEU A 78 -0.67 0.17 4.94
CA LEU A 78 -0.73 -1.28 4.85
C LEU A 78 -2.19 -1.70 4.76
N GLU A 79 -2.49 -2.60 3.84
CA GLU A 79 -3.79 -3.23 3.66
C GLU A 79 -3.64 -4.75 3.81
N GLY A 80 -4.73 -5.44 4.15
CA GLY A 80 -4.72 -6.89 4.31
C GLY A 80 -6.04 -7.50 3.89
N LEU A 81 -5.97 -8.56 3.11
CA LEU A 81 -7.10 -9.44 2.82
C LEU A 81 -7.03 -10.61 3.79
N TRP A 82 -8.14 -10.85 4.49
CA TRP A 82 -8.26 -11.93 5.46
C TRP A 82 -9.39 -12.85 4.99
N ASP A 83 -9.09 -14.13 4.88
CA ASP A 83 -10.07 -15.15 4.62
C ASP A 83 -10.02 -16.24 5.71
N LEU A 84 -10.92 -17.23 5.58
CA LEU A 84 -11.03 -18.35 6.51
C LEU A 84 -10.47 -19.66 5.88
N THR A 85 -9.72 -19.56 4.79
CA THR A 85 -9.26 -20.72 4.01
C THR A 85 -7.86 -21.20 4.35
#